data_AF-A0A520EIG8-F1
#
_entry.id   AF-A0A520EIG8-F1
#
_cell.length_a   1.000
_cell.length_b   1.000
_cell.length_c   1.000
_cell.angle_alpha   90.00
_cell.angle_beta   90.00
_cell.angle_gamma   90.00
#
_symmetry.space_group_name_H-M   'P 1'
#
loop_
_entity.id
_entity.type
_entity.pdbx_description
1 polymer ?
#
loop_
_entity_poly.entity_id
_entity_poly.type
_entity_poly.pdbx_seq_one_letter_code
_entity_poly.pdbx_strand_id
1 'polypeptide(L)'
;MSTGQPPQHVCSTFGLREVDPIPLGADWDGGWLCGDVVLSAVADHARAAWSAKVRENLEVDGVRLARPVRSTDGRYVVSGWRADTFIVGSPEPRHDEVVSMSCRLHAATASLERPRFLAQPPVPPWAEVDVFVAADRAAWET
;
A
#
# COMPACT_ATOMS: atom_id res chain seq x y z
N MET A 1 -11.11 -11.95 -1.04
CA MET A 1 -9.85 -11.55 -0.38
C MET A 1 -9.22 -12.81 0.16
N SER A 2 -7.97 -13.12 -0.18
CA SER A 2 -7.29 -14.29 0.38
C SER A 2 -6.94 -13.99 1.84
N THR A 3 -7.82 -14.40 2.75
CA THR A 3 -7.61 -14.37 4.20
C THR A 3 -6.79 -15.60 4.58
N GLY A 4 -5.47 -15.52 4.39
CA GLY A 4 -4.59 -16.65 4.66
C GLY A 4 -3.14 -16.31 4.33
N GLN A 5 -2.22 -17.17 4.77
CA GLN A 5 -0.79 -17.07 4.47
C GLN A 5 -0.55 -16.93 2.96
N PRO A 6 0.45 -16.12 2.52
CA PRO A 6 0.76 -15.97 1.11
C PRO A 6 1.07 -17.34 0.48
N PRO A 7 0.39 -17.70 -0.62
CA PRO A 7 0.66 -18.95 -1.31
C PRO A 7 2.12 -19.04 -1.79
N GLN A 8 2.71 -20.23 -1.79
CA GLN A 8 4.11 -20.43 -2.17
C GLN A 8 4.46 -19.88 -3.57
N HIS A 9 3.52 -19.94 -4.52
CA HIS A 9 3.73 -19.38 -5.86
C HIS A 9 3.86 -17.85 -5.82
N VAL A 10 3.15 -17.16 -4.92
CA VAL A 10 3.27 -15.71 -4.72
C VAL A 10 4.64 -15.37 -4.18
N CYS A 11 5.06 -16.04 -3.09
CA CYS A 11 6.40 -15.85 -2.51
C CYS A 11 7.50 -16.06 -3.58
N SER A 12 7.38 -17.15 -4.35
CA SER A 12 8.33 -17.48 -5.42
C SER A 12 8.38 -16.42 -6.52
N THR A 13 7.24 -15.80 -6.88
CA THR A 13 7.18 -14.76 -7.91
C THR A 13 7.80 -13.45 -7.42
N PHE A 14 7.83 -13.19 -6.11
CA PHE A 14 8.57 -12.08 -5.51
C PHE A 14 10.03 -12.43 -5.14
N GLY A 15 10.52 -13.62 -5.52
CA GLY A 15 11.89 -14.05 -5.23
C GLY A 15 12.11 -14.53 -3.78
N LEU A 16 11.04 -14.63 -2.99
CA LEU A 16 11.07 -15.00 -1.56
C LEU A 16 10.98 -16.53 -1.41
N ARG A 17 12.01 -17.24 -1.86
CA ARG A 17 12.10 -18.71 -1.77
C ARG A 17 12.72 -19.11 -0.43
N GLU A 18 12.24 -20.22 0.12
CA GLU A 18 12.79 -20.83 1.36
C GLU A 18 12.72 -19.91 2.59
N VAL A 19 11.76 -18.99 2.60
CA VAL A 19 11.50 -18.10 3.74
C VAL A 19 10.17 -18.48 4.37
N ASP A 20 10.18 -18.72 5.68
CA ASP A 20 8.98 -18.98 6.46
C ASP A 20 8.23 -17.68 6.75
N PRO A 21 6.98 -17.51 6.27
CA PRO A 21 6.21 -16.29 6.50
C PRO A 21 5.79 -16.13 7.97
N ILE A 22 6.04 -14.97 8.55
CA ILE A 22 5.67 -14.61 9.92
C ILE A 22 4.49 -13.63 9.87
N PRO A 23 3.34 -13.91 10.51
CA PRO A 23 2.21 -12.98 10.53
C PRO A 23 2.53 -11.75 11.38
N LEU A 24 2.28 -10.55 10.84
CA LEU A 24 2.56 -9.27 11.52
C LEU A 24 1.33 -8.69 12.27
N GLY A 25 0.13 -9.22 12.02
CA GLY A 25 -1.10 -8.78 12.69
C GLY A 25 -1.74 -7.54 12.05
N ALA A 26 -2.68 -6.93 12.79
CA ALA A 26 -3.57 -5.89 12.27
C ALA A 26 -2.86 -4.58 11.93
N ASP A 27 -1.80 -4.22 12.67
CA ASP A 27 -1.02 -2.99 12.44
C ASP A 27 -0.35 -2.95 11.06
N TRP A 28 -0.28 -4.10 10.39
CA TRP A 28 0.28 -4.29 9.05
C TRP A 28 -0.75 -4.77 8.04
N ASP A 29 -2.02 -4.45 8.24
CA ASP A 29 -3.16 -4.88 7.40
C ASP A 29 -3.24 -6.41 7.23
N GLY A 30 -2.83 -7.17 8.24
CA GLY A 30 -2.75 -8.64 8.16
C GLY A 30 -1.62 -9.15 7.26
N GLY A 31 -0.57 -8.34 7.07
CA GLY A 31 0.60 -8.67 6.28
C GLY A 31 1.46 -9.79 6.89
N TRP A 32 2.31 -10.35 6.04
CA TRP A 32 3.21 -11.45 6.35
C TRP A 32 4.64 -11.04 6.07
N LEU A 33 5.49 -11.08 7.09
CA LEU A 33 6.92 -10.83 6.95
C LEU A 33 7.60 -12.07 6.37
N CYS A 34 8.25 -11.88 5.24
CA CYS A 34 9.05 -12.87 4.55
C CYS A 34 10.46 -12.28 4.37
N GLY A 35 11.33 -12.52 5.36
CA GLY A 35 12.69 -11.96 5.36
C GLY A 35 12.63 -10.47 5.70
N ASP A 36 12.98 -9.62 4.74
CA ASP A 36 12.90 -8.16 4.83
C ASP A 36 11.76 -7.56 3.98
N VAL A 37 10.81 -8.38 3.55
CA VAL A 37 9.67 -7.99 2.71
C VAL A 37 8.36 -8.36 3.40
N VAL A 38 7.39 -7.47 3.37
CA VAL A 38 6.01 -7.72 3.81
C VAL A 38 5.14 -8.03 2.59
N LEU A 39 4.49 -9.19 2.61
CA LEU A 39 3.45 -9.57 1.66
C LEU A 39 2.07 -9.25 2.25
N SER A 40 1.27 -8.50 1.52
CA SER A 40 -0.10 -8.14 1.92
C SER A 40 -1.11 -8.44 0.81
N ALA A 41 -2.29 -8.91 1.21
CA ALA A 41 -3.40 -9.08 0.29
C ALA A 41 -3.88 -7.73 -0.25
N VAL A 42 -4.29 -7.71 -1.51
CA VAL A 42 -4.74 -6.51 -2.23
C VAL A 42 -6.25 -6.57 -2.41
N ALA A 43 -6.95 -5.56 -1.87
CA ALA A 43 -8.38 -5.39 -2.09
C ALA A 43 -8.69 -4.74 -3.44
N ASP A 44 -7.87 -3.77 -3.86
CA ASP A 44 -7.99 -3.04 -5.12
C ASP A 44 -6.66 -3.07 -5.88
N HIS A 45 -6.64 -3.80 -6.99
CA HIS A 45 -5.45 -3.99 -7.82
C HIS A 45 -4.97 -2.69 -8.47
N ALA A 46 -5.88 -1.84 -8.94
CA ALA A 46 -5.54 -0.60 -9.62
C ALA A 46 -4.93 0.41 -8.63
N ARG A 47 -5.55 0.53 -7.45
CA ARG A 47 -5.03 1.39 -6.36
C ARG A 47 -3.69 0.90 -5.85
N ALA A 48 -3.51 -0.40 -5.63
CA ALA A 48 -2.24 -0.96 -5.16
C ALA A 48 -1.10 -0.75 -6.17
N ALA A 49 -1.34 -1.00 -7.46
CA ALA A 49 -0.34 -0.80 -8.50
C ALA A 49 0.03 0.69 -8.68
N TRP A 50 -0.95 1.59 -8.62
CA TRP A 50 -0.71 3.03 -8.68
C TRP A 50 0.11 3.51 -7.47
N SER A 51 -0.29 3.10 -6.25
CA SER A 51 0.43 3.45 -5.01
C SER A 51 1.87 2.96 -5.04
N ALA A 52 2.11 1.72 -5.50
CA ALA A 52 3.46 1.20 -5.68
C ALA A 52 4.26 2.07 -6.67
N LYS A 53 3.71 2.36 -7.85
CA LYS A 53 4.40 3.20 -8.85
C LYS A 53 4.77 4.59 -8.30
N VAL A 54 3.89 5.21 -7.51
CA VAL A 54 4.18 6.48 -6.84
C VAL A 54 5.30 6.33 -5.81
N ARG A 55 5.18 5.34 -4.91
CA ARG A 55 6.14 5.12 -3.81
C ARG A 55 7.50 4.60 -4.26
N GLU A 56 7.63 4.11 -5.49
CA GLU A 56 8.93 3.68 -6.04
C GLU A 56 9.96 4.82 -6.01
N ASN A 57 9.55 6.03 -6.40
CA ASN A 57 10.45 7.19 -6.51
C ASN A 57 10.05 8.37 -5.61
N LEU A 58 9.00 8.24 -4.80
CA LEU A 58 8.57 9.29 -3.89
C LEU A 58 9.64 9.53 -2.82
N GLU A 59 10.09 10.77 -2.71
CA GLU A 59 10.97 11.23 -1.64
C GLU A 59 10.21 12.27 -0.80
N VAL A 60 10.23 12.08 0.51
CA VAL A 60 9.60 13.01 1.46
C VAL A 60 10.60 13.24 2.57
N ASP A 61 10.95 14.52 2.76
CA ASP A 61 11.96 14.90 3.75
C ASP A 61 11.57 14.42 5.15
N GLY A 62 12.52 13.77 5.83
CA GLY A 62 12.34 13.22 7.17
C GLY A 62 11.35 12.05 7.29
N VAL A 63 10.98 11.38 6.19
CA VAL A 63 10.07 10.22 6.19
C VAL A 63 10.75 9.00 5.60
N ARG A 64 10.63 7.85 6.28
CA ARG A 64 11.00 6.54 5.72
C ARG A 64 9.76 5.89 5.12
N LEU A 65 9.77 5.66 3.81
CA LEU A 65 8.68 5.01 3.10
C LEU A 65 9.05 3.58 2.75
N ALA A 66 8.14 2.63 3.03
CA ALA A 66 8.29 1.25 2.59
C ALA A 66 8.28 1.22 1.06
N ARG A 67 9.37 0.70 0.48
CA ARG A 67 9.55 0.67 -0.97
C ARG A 67 8.83 -0.54 -1.54
N PRO A 68 8.06 -0.37 -2.62
CA PRO A 68 7.42 -1.50 -3.28
C PRO A 68 8.48 -2.42 -3.88
N VAL A 69 8.28 -3.72 -3.73
CA VAL A 69 9.13 -4.75 -4.33
C VAL A 69 8.44 -5.26 -5.61
N ARG A 70 9.17 -5.21 -6.72
CA ARG A 70 8.69 -5.80 -7.97
C ARG A 70 8.84 -7.31 -7.92
N SER A 71 7.87 -8.02 -8.50
CA SER A 71 8.05 -9.43 -8.80
C SER A 71 9.17 -9.65 -9.81
N THR A 72 9.60 -10.90 -9.95
CA THR A 72 10.62 -11.33 -10.93
C THR A 72 10.19 -11.08 -12.38
N ASP A 73 8.89 -10.91 -12.64
CA ASP A 73 8.32 -10.50 -13.93
C ASP A 73 7.96 -9.00 -14.01
N GLY A 74 8.38 -8.19 -13.02
CA GLY A 74 8.32 -6.73 -13.04
C GLY A 74 7.01 -6.10 -12.56
N ARG A 75 6.02 -6.90 -12.14
CA ARG A 75 4.70 -6.46 -11.64
C ARG A 75 4.76 -6.08 -10.16
N TYR A 76 3.86 -5.19 -9.72
CA TYR A 76 3.68 -4.87 -8.30
C TYR A 76 2.60 -5.69 -7.61
N VAL A 77 1.66 -6.24 -8.39
CA VAL A 77 0.56 -7.06 -7.87
C VAL A 77 0.56 -8.39 -8.60
N VAL A 78 0.66 -9.48 -7.85
CA VAL A 78 0.66 -10.86 -8.36
C VAL A 78 -0.36 -11.67 -7.58
N SER A 79 -1.31 -12.30 -8.29
CA SER A 79 -2.34 -13.17 -7.69
C SER A 79 -3.09 -12.55 -6.49
N GLY A 80 -3.30 -11.23 -6.50
CA GLY A 80 -3.98 -10.51 -5.41
C GLY A 80 -3.07 -10.16 -4.23
N TRP A 81 -1.75 -10.17 -4.40
CA TRP A 81 -0.77 -9.83 -3.38
C TRP A 81 0.18 -8.74 -3.86
N ARG A 82 0.61 -7.88 -2.94
CA ARG A 82 1.70 -6.92 -3.12
C ARG A 82 2.84 -7.21 -2.16
N ALA A 83 4.02 -6.69 -2.47
CA ALA A 83 5.23 -6.80 -1.66
C ALA A 83 5.82 -5.42 -1.41
N ASP A 84 6.23 -5.14 -0.17
CA ASP A 84 6.91 -3.90 0.22
C ASP A 84 8.04 -4.20 1.19
N THR A 85 9.13 -3.42 1.18
CA THR A 85 10.23 -3.57 2.14
C THR A 85 9.73 -3.38 3.57
N PHE A 86 10.17 -4.23 4.49
CA PHE A 86 9.87 -4.10 5.90
C PHE A 86 10.67 -2.95 6.52
N ILE A 87 9.99 -2.09 7.26
CA ILE A 87 10.61 -1.01 8.02
C ILE A 87 10.42 -1.30 9.49
N VAL A 88 11.53 -1.50 10.20
CA VAL A 88 11.51 -1.73 11.64
C VAL A 88 10.96 -0.50 12.37
N GLY A 89 10.04 -0.75 13.29
CA GLY A 89 9.42 0.23 14.17
C GLY A 89 8.14 -0.32 14.81
N SER A 90 7.59 0.45 15.74
CA SER A 90 6.28 0.26 16.34
C SER A 90 5.48 1.57 16.26
N PRO A 91 4.13 1.51 16.24
CA PRO A 91 3.30 2.70 16.37
C PRO A 91 3.59 3.42 17.71
N GLU A 92 3.72 4.74 17.65
CA GLU A 92 3.98 5.60 18.81
C GLU A 92 3.05 6.83 18.76
N PRO A 93 2.54 7.35 19.90
CA PRO A 93 1.59 8.45 19.93
C PRO A 93 2.25 9.83 19.71
N ARG A 94 2.96 9.99 18.60
CA ARG A 94 3.72 11.21 18.24
C ARG A 94 2.89 12.15 17.37
N HIS A 95 1.78 12.65 17.91
CA HIS A 95 0.76 13.34 17.13
C HIS A 95 1.29 14.56 16.36
N ASP A 96 2.17 15.37 16.95
CA ASP A 96 2.78 16.52 16.27
C ASP A 96 3.67 16.11 15.09
N GLU A 97 4.42 15.01 15.23
CA GLU A 97 5.22 14.45 14.14
C GLU A 97 4.33 13.93 13.01
N VAL A 98 3.20 13.30 13.34
CA VAL A 98 2.22 12.81 12.35
C VAL A 98 1.62 13.97 11.55
N VAL A 99 1.25 15.08 12.21
CA VAL A 99 0.74 16.28 11.53
C VAL A 99 1.83 16.91 10.66
N SER A 100 3.05 17.05 11.17
CA SER A 100 4.19 17.58 10.38
C SER A 100 4.50 16.70 9.16
N MET A 101 4.43 15.37 9.31
CA MET A 101 4.63 14.41 8.24
C MET A 101 3.54 14.50 7.18
N SER A 102 2.26 14.63 7.59
CA SER A 102 1.14 14.67 6.65
C SER A 102 1.22 15.91 5.74
N CYS A 103 1.63 17.07 6.27
CA CYS A 103 1.86 18.27 5.46
C CYS A 103 2.99 18.07 4.43
N ARG A 104 4.10 17.44 4.82
CA ARG A 104 5.22 17.15 3.92
C ARG A 104 4.83 16.13 2.84
N LEU A 105 4.10 15.09 3.21
CA LEU A 105 3.58 14.10 2.27
C LEU A 105 2.60 14.74 1.29
N HIS A 106 1.70 15.60 1.77
CA HIS A 106 0.76 16.35 0.92
C HIS A 106 1.51 17.21 -0.11
N ALA A 107 2.49 18.00 0.34
CA ALA A 107 3.29 18.82 -0.57
C ALA A 107 4.05 17.98 -1.61
N ALA A 108 4.66 16.87 -1.20
CA ALA A 108 5.40 15.97 -2.09
C ALA A 108 4.51 15.22 -3.11
N THR A 109 3.20 15.15 -2.85
CA THR A 109 2.24 14.44 -3.71
C THR A 109 1.30 15.39 -4.46
N ALA A 110 1.43 16.70 -4.27
CA ALA A 110 0.53 17.71 -4.82
C ALA A 110 0.50 17.78 -6.35
N SER A 111 1.59 17.38 -7.02
CA SER A 111 1.70 17.38 -8.48
C SER A 111 1.31 16.04 -9.13
N LEU A 112 0.88 15.06 -8.35
CA LEU A 112 0.39 13.81 -8.91
C LEU A 112 -0.87 14.08 -9.73
N GLU A 113 -1.11 13.28 -10.76
CA GLU A 113 -2.37 13.35 -11.49
C GLU A 113 -3.45 12.52 -10.80
N ARG A 114 -4.70 12.95 -10.92
CA ARG A 114 -5.85 12.21 -10.39
C ARG A 114 -5.84 10.77 -10.93
N PRO A 115 -5.83 9.75 -10.06
CA PRO A 115 -5.84 8.37 -10.49
C PRO A 115 -7.14 8.00 -11.21
N ARG A 116 -7.03 7.23 -12.29
CA ARG A 116 -8.19 6.81 -13.10
C ARG A 116 -9.23 5.99 -12.32
N PHE A 117 -8.81 5.22 -11.32
CA PHE A 117 -9.74 4.45 -10.48
C PHE A 117 -10.62 5.34 -9.58
N LEU A 118 -10.27 6.63 -9.41
CA LEU A 118 -11.12 7.61 -8.73
C LEU A 118 -12.03 8.40 -9.69
N ALA A 119 -12.05 8.07 -10.99
CA ALA A 119 -12.85 8.84 -11.97
C ALA A 119 -14.36 8.63 -11.78
N GLN A 120 -14.77 7.42 -11.40
CA GLN A 120 -16.19 7.09 -11.24
C GLN A 120 -16.65 7.38 -9.81
N PRO A 121 -17.80 8.05 -9.64
CA PRO A 121 -18.41 8.21 -8.31
C PRO A 121 -18.98 6.88 -7.81
N PRO A 122 -19.15 6.72 -6.48
CA PRO A 122 -19.87 5.58 -5.94
C PRO A 122 -21.33 5.57 -6.43
N VAL A 123 -21.86 4.37 -6.68
CA VAL A 123 -23.20 4.16 -7.27
C VAL A 123 -24.10 3.46 -6.25
N PRO A 124 -25.37 3.86 -6.08
CA PRO A 124 -26.30 3.16 -5.19
C PRO A 124 -26.50 1.68 -5.55
N PRO A 125 -26.76 0.80 -4.55
CA PRO A 125 -26.89 1.10 -3.13
C PRO A 125 -25.53 1.36 -2.47
N TRP A 126 -25.46 2.41 -1.64
CA TRP A 126 -24.21 2.79 -0.97
C TRP A 126 -23.86 1.82 0.15
N ALA A 127 -22.57 1.54 0.29
CA ALA A 127 -21.94 0.85 1.40
C ALA A 127 -21.04 1.80 2.20
N GLU A 128 -20.64 1.40 3.40
CA GLU A 128 -19.76 2.21 4.26
C GLU A 128 -18.44 2.62 3.55
N VAL A 129 -17.91 1.73 2.70
CA VAL A 129 -16.70 2.00 1.91
C VAL A 129 -16.85 3.19 0.94
N ASP A 130 -18.09 3.48 0.50
CA ASP A 130 -18.35 4.56 -0.48
C ASP A 130 -18.09 5.95 0.10
N VAL A 131 -18.15 6.11 1.43
CA VAL A 131 -17.78 7.37 2.10
C VAL A 131 -16.30 7.69 1.86
N PHE A 132 -15.43 6.68 1.93
CA PHE A 132 -14.01 6.85 1.68
C PHE A 132 -13.71 7.07 0.20
N VAL A 133 -14.45 6.41 -0.70
CA VAL A 133 -14.35 6.66 -2.15
C VAL A 133 -14.75 8.10 -2.50
N ALA A 134 -15.83 8.61 -1.90
CA ALA A 134 -16.27 9.98 -2.09
C ALA A 134 -15.25 11.00 -1.57
N ALA A 135 -14.69 10.77 -0.37
CA ALA A 135 -13.66 11.62 0.22
C ALA A 135 -12.36 11.62 -0.60
N ASP A 136 -11.88 10.44 -1.01
CA ASP A 136 -10.70 10.29 -1.89
C ASP A 136 -10.90 11.09 -3.17
N ARG A 137 -12.08 10.99 -3.79
CA ARG A 137 -12.41 11.74 -5.01
C ARG A 137 -12.43 13.26 -4.77
N ALA A 138 -13.05 13.72 -3.70
CA ALA A 138 -13.14 15.14 -3.35
C ALA A 138 -11.77 15.77 -3.13
N ALA A 139 -10.78 15.01 -2.64
CA ALA A 139 -9.40 15.49 -2.50
C ALA A 139 -8.73 15.92 -3.82
N TRP A 140 -9.32 15.55 -4.98
CA TRP A 140 -8.86 15.91 -6.32
C TRP A 140 -9.75 16.94 -7.02
N GLU A 141 -10.79 17.44 -6.36
CA GLU A 141 -11.68 18.47 -6.90
C GLU A 141 -11.13 19.83 -6.49
N THR A 142 -10.60 20.57 -7.47
CA THR A 142 -10.17 21.96 -7.35
C THR A 142 -11.28 22.92 -7.73
#